data_AF-A0A9P0CVZ3-F1
#
_entry.id   AF-A0A9P0CVZ3-F1
#
_cell.length_a   1.000
_cell.length_b   1.000
_cell.length_c   1.000
_cell.angle_alpha   90.00
_cell.angle_beta   90.00
_cell.angle_gamma   90.00
#
_symmetry.space_group_name_H-M   'P 1'
#
loop_
_entity.id
_entity.type
_entity.pdbx_description
1 polymer ?
#
loop_
_entity_poly.entity_id
_entity_poly.type
_entity_poly.pdbx_seq_one_letter_code
_entity_poly.pdbx_strand_id
1 'polypeptide(L)'
;MFNMFWQQNPEKKVSYETYRTIFVTKFNISFGYPRTDTCSSCDEHKAKKMSIENDPSQKAFLSRLETEYKRHLRKAETFYKRKRAARLNSQKRGNSNEFSKNFASAQYQK
;
A
#
# COMPACT_ATOMS: atom_id res chain seq x y z
N MET A 1 -2.40 -12.33 8.22
CA MET A 1 -1.77 -13.58 8.69
C MET A 1 -1.39 -13.51 10.16
N PHE A 2 -0.62 -12.53 10.62
CA PHE A 2 -0.34 -12.33 12.06
C PHE A 2 -1.62 -12.20 12.92
N ASN A 3 -2.59 -11.38 12.50
CA ASN A 3 -3.85 -11.20 13.25
C ASN A 3 -4.65 -12.50 13.39
N MET A 4 -4.66 -13.36 12.37
CA MET A 4 -5.35 -14.65 12.41
C MET A 4 -4.66 -15.61 13.39
N PHE A 5 -3.32 -15.63 13.40
CA PHE A 5 -2.55 -16.42 14.37
C PHE A 5 -2.86 -16.00 15.81
N TRP A 6 -2.96 -14.70 16.06
CA TRP A 6 -3.25 -14.14 17.38
C TRP A 6 -4.68 -14.45 17.84
N GLN A 7 -5.65 -14.43 16.93
CA GLN A 7 -7.04 -14.83 17.22
C GLN A 7 -7.17 -16.31 17.57
N GLN A 8 -6.35 -17.18 16.96
CA GLN A 8 -6.37 -18.62 17.21
C GLN A 8 -5.52 -19.05 18.42
N ASN A 9 -4.56 -18.22 18.85
CA ASN A 9 -3.65 -18.51 19.97
C ASN A 9 -3.53 -17.28 20.90
N PRO A 10 -4.62 -16.85 21.54
CA PRO A 10 -4.64 -15.64 22.35
C PRO A 10 -3.72 -15.72 23.59
N GLU A 11 -3.41 -16.92 24.06
CA GLU A 11 -2.49 -17.18 25.18
C GLU A 11 -1.02 -16.92 24.83
N LYS A 12 -0.67 -16.95 23.53
CA LYS A 12 0.70 -16.74 23.06
C LYS A 12 0.95 -15.27 22.74
N LYS A 13 1.72 -14.60 23.61
CA LYS A 13 2.25 -13.26 23.34
C LYS A 13 3.44 -13.34 22.38
N VAL A 14 3.16 -13.35 21.08
CA VAL A 14 4.16 -13.25 20.02
C VAL A 14 4.09 -11.86 19.39
N SER A 15 5.23 -11.19 19.26
CA SER A 15 5.30 -9.91 18.56
C SER A 15 5.18 -10.10 17.04
N TYR A 16 4.71 -9.09 16.32
CA TYR A 16 4.69 -9.11 14.86
C TYR A 16 6.08 -9.38 14.26
N GLU A 17 7.13 -8.80 14.85
CA GLU A 17 8.50 -8.98 14.36
C GLU A 17 8.98 -10.43 14.55
N THR A 18 8.67 -11.05 15.69
CA THR A 18 8.97 -12.47 15.91
C THR A 18 8.27 -13.36 14.90
N TYR A 19 6.97 -13.09 14.64
CA TYR A 19 6.21 -13.80 13.60
C TYR A 19 6.85 -13.61 12.23
N ARG A 20 7.19 -12.38 11.85
CA ARG A 20 7.82 -12.07 10.57
C ARG A 20 9.18 -12.77 10.42
N THR A 21 10.03 -12.72 11.45
CA THR A 21 11.36 -13.34 11.44
C THR A 21 11.27 -14.85 11.23
N ILE A 22 10.33 -15.53 11.90
CA ILE A 22 10.14 -16.98 11.72
C ILE A 22 9.76 -17.30 10.27
N PHE A 23 8.80 -16.58 9.68
CA PHE A 23 8.37 -16.83 8.31
C PHE A 23 9.47 -16.58 7.27
N VAL A 24 10.25 -15.52 7.47
CA VAL A 24 11.36 -15.18 6.57
C VAL A 24 12.52 -16.18 6.73
N THR A 25 12.91 -16.53 7.96
CA THR A 25 14.13 -17.33 8.21
C THR A 25 13.92 -18.84 8.17
N LYS A 26 12.76 -19.33 8.65
CA LYS A 26 12.47 -20.77 8.76
C LYS A 26 11.71 -21.32 7.57
N PHE A 27 10.91 -20.49 6.93
CA PHE A 27 10.07 -20.91 5.79
C PHE A 27 10.49 -20.28 4.46
N ASN A 28 11.45 -19.35 4.46
CA ASN A 28 11.85 -18.57 3.29
C ASN A 28 10.67 -17.87 2.60
N ILE A 29 9.61 -17.57 3.36
CA ILE A 29 8.45 -16.84 2.87
C ILE A 29 8.72 -15.37 3.17
N SER A 30 9.26 -14.68 2.17
CA SER A 30 9.32 -13.22 2.23
C SER A 30 7.92 -12.65 1.99
N PHE A 31 7.51 -11.69 2.81
CA PHE A 31 6.38 -10.81 2.49
C PHE A 31 6.82 -9.83 1.40
N GLY A 32 7.10 -10.37 0.22
CA GLY A 32 7.59 -9.64 -0.93
C GLY A 32 6.55 -8.66 -1.47
N TYR A 33 7.02 -7.65 -2.18
CA TYR A 33 6.15 -6.79 -2.97
C TYR A 33 5.44 -7.64 -4.03
N PRO A 34 4.17 -7.34 -4.41
CA PRO A 34 3.48 -8.07 -5.45
C PRO A 34 4.36 -8.27 -6.69
N ARG A 35 4.47 -9.51 -7.19
CA ARG A 35 5.28 -9.84 -8.37
C ARG A 35 4.68 -9.31 -9.69
N THR A 36 3.48 -8.73 -9.63
CA THR A 36 2.78 -8.19 -10.79
C THR A 36 2.89 -6.66 -10.79
N ASP A 37 3.22 -6.10 -11.94
CA ASP A 37 3.27 -4.63 -12.15
C ASP A 37 1.88 -3.97 -12.10
N THR A 38 0.82 -4.78 -12.05
CA THR A 38 -0.59 -4.39 -12.03
C THR A 38 -1.25 -4.83 -10.73
N CYS A 39 -2.19 -3.99 -10.26
CA CYS A 39 -3.05 -4.36 -9.13
C CYS A 39 -4.20 -5.26 -9.59
N SER A 40 -4.83 -5.96 -8.65
CA SER A 40 -5.95 -6.86 -8.93
C SER A 40 -7.10 -6.20 -9.72
N SER A 41 -7.40 -4.92 -9.45
CA SER A 41 -8.43 -4.17 -10.21
C SER A 41 -8.02 -3.91 -11.67
N CYS A 42 -6.74 -3.71 -11.95
CA CYS A 42 -6.24 -3.56 -13.32
C CYS A 42 -6.30 -4.88 -14.08
N ASP A 43 -5.94 -5.98 -13.42
CA ASP A 43 -6.01 -7.32 -14.01
C ASP A 43 -7.46 -7.72 -14.32
N GLU A 44 -8.37 -7.46 -13.38
CA GLU A 44 -9.80 -7.69 -13.57
C GLU A 44 -10.37 -6.86 -14.72
N HIS A 45 -10.01 -5.57 -14.81
CA HIS A 45 -10.43 -4.72 -15.92
C HIS A 45 -9.94 -5.27 -17.27
N LYS A 46 -8.67 -5.67 -17.35
CA LYS A 46 -8.07 -6.23 -18.57
C LYS A 46 -8.79 -7.50 -19.00
N ALA A 47 -9.02 -8.43 -18.06
CA ALA A 47 -9.74 -9.67 -18.33
C ALA A 47 -11.18 -9.41 -18.81
N LYS A 48 -11.91 -8.54 -18.11
CA LYS A 48 -13.29 -8.16 -18.48
C LYS A 48 -13.33 -7.51 -19.86
N LYS A 49 -12.45 -6.54 -20.14
CA LYS A 49 -12.39 -5.86 -21.43
C LYS A 49 -12.16 -6.86 -22.56
N MET A 50 -11.16 -7.73 -22.43
CA MET A 50 -10.84 -8.75 -23.44
C MET A 50 -12.02 -9.68 -23.74
N SER A 51 -12.86 -9.98 -22.75
CA SER A 51 -14.01 -10.89 -22.93
C SER A 51 -15.17 -10.31 -23.74
N ILE A 52 -15.29 -8.97 -23.83
CA ILE A 52 -16.47 -8.30 -24.39
C ILE A 52 -16.15 -7.28 -25.50
N GLU A 53 -14.87 -6.96 -25.74
CA GLU A 53 -14.44 -5.89 -26.67
C GLU A 53 -15.00 -6.04 -28.09
N ASN A 54 -15.25 -7.28 -28.52
CA ASN A 54 -15.78 -7.59 -29.86
C ASN A 54 -17.30 -7.77 -29.92
N ASP A 55 -18.02 -7.68 -28.79
CA ASP A 55 -19.47 -7.84 -28.74
C ASP A 55 -20.18 -6.47 -28.82
N PRO A 56 -20.87 -6.15 -29.94
CA PRO A 56 -21.55 -4.86 -30.09
C PRO A 56 -22.66 -4.65 -29.06
N SER A 57 -23.28 -5.72 -28.54
CA SER A 57 -24.34 -5.63 -27.54
C SER A 57 -23.81 -5.13 -26.18
N GLN A 58 -22.53 -5.33 -25.92
CA GLN A 58 -21.86 -4.95 -24.67
C GLN A 58 -21.24 -3.55 -24.71
N LYS A 59 -21.43 -2.77 -25.79
CA LYS A 59 -20.83 -1.44 -25.94
C LYS A 59 -21.14 -0.48 -24.78
N ALA A 60 -22.36 -0.51 -24.26
CA ALA A 60 -22.74 0.30 -23.11
C ALA A 60 -22.01 -0.14 -21.82
N PHE A 61 -21.82 -1.44 -21.63
CA PHE A 61 -21.09 -2.00 -20.49
C PHE A 61 -19.59 -1.71 -20.60
N LEU A 62 -18.99 -1.87 -21.77
CA LEU A 62 -17.61 -1.46 -22.08
C LEU A 62 -17.35 0.00 -21.72
N SER A 63 -18.21 0.92 -22.15
CA SER A 63 -18.08 2.35 -21.85
C SER A 63 -18.08 2.65 -20.34
N ARG A 64 -18.95 1.97 -19.59
CA ARG A 64 -18.97 2.06 -18.11
C ARG A 64 -17.67 1.53 -17.53
N LEU A 65 -17.25 0.33 -17.95
CA LEU A 65 -16.04 -0.33 -17.48
C LEU A 65 -14.78 0.53 -17.71
N GLU A 66 -14.67 1.19 -18.87
CA GLU A 66 -13.59 2.15 -19.17
C GLU A 66 -13.63 3.39 -18.27
N THR A 67 -14.82 3.91 -17.98
CA THR A 67 -15.00 5.04 -17.07
C THR A 67 -14.53 4.71 -15.66
N GLU A 68 -14.86 3.50 -15.17
CA GLU A 68 -14.40 3.02 -13.87
C GLU A 68 -12.89 2.87 -13.82
N TYR A 69 -12.29 2.35 -14.89
CA TYR A 69 -10.84 2.19 -15.01
C TYR A 69 -10.11 3.55 -15.02
N LYS A 70 -10.61 4.53 -15.79
CA LYS A 70 -10.09 5.91 -15.77
C LYS A 70 -10.15 6.51 -14.37
N ARG A 71 -11.24 6.29 -13.64
CA ARG A 71 -11.39 6.73 -12.25
C ARG A 71 -10.36 6.06 -11.34
N HIS A 72 -10.13 4.76 -11.49
CA HIS A 72 -9.10 4.02 -10.76
C HIS A 72 -7.70 4.61 -10.98
N LEU A 73 -7.31 4.84 -12.24
CA LEU A 73 -6.00 5.41 -12.58
C LEU A 73 -5.81 6.81 -11.99
N ARG A 74 -6.82 7.68 -12.05
CA ARG A 74 -6.76 9.03 -11.44
C ARG A 74 -6.56 8.98 -9.92
N LYS A 75 -7.21 8.03 -9.24
CA LYS A 75 -7.02 7.81 -7.80
C LYS A 75 -5.60 7.34 -7.50
N ALA A 76 -5.10 6.37 -8.27
CA ALA A 76 -3.73 5.86 -8.12
C ALA A 76 -2.69 6.96 -8.34
N GLU A 77 -2.82 7.76 -9.40
CA GLU A 77 -1.93 8.88 -9.68
C GLU A 77 -1.90 9.89 -8.52
N THR A 78 -3.07 10.26 -8.01
CA THR A 78 -3.21 11.16 -6.85
C THR A 78 -2.53 10.59 -5.61
N PHE A 79 -2.73 9.29 -5.33
CA PHE A 79 -2.08 8.59 -4.24
C PHE A 79 -0.54 8.64 -4.37
N TYR A 80 0.01 8.31 -5.54
CA TYR A 80 1.45 8.34 -5.76
C TYR A 80 2.04 9.74 -5.70
N LYS A 81 1.32 10.77 -6.19
CA LYS A 81 1.71 12.18 -6.01
C LYS A 81 1.83 12.52 -4.52
N ARG A 82 0.82 12.19 -3.72
CA ARG A 82 0.82 12.42 -2.26
C ARG A 82 1.94 11.65 -1.55
N LYS A 83 2.13 10.37 -1.90
CA LYS A 83 3.22 9.53 -1.35
C LYS A 83 4.60 10.11 -1.64
N ARG A 84 4.85 10.56 -2.87
CA ARG A 84 6.12 11.22 -3.26
C ARG A 84 6.32 12.53 -2.48
N ALA A 85 5.29 13.38 -2.42
CA ALA A 85 5.36 14.63 -1.67
C ALA A 85 5.64 14.40 -0.17
N ALA A 86 4.96 13.43 0.45
CA ALA A 86 5.19 13.05 1.84
C ALA A 86 6.62 12.55 2.08
N ARG A 87 7.15 11.72 1.17
CA ARG A 87 8.55 11.27 1.24
C ARG A 87 9.55 12.43 1.13
N LEU A 88 9.35 13.36 0.19
CA LEU A 88 10.22 14.52 0.06
C LEU A 88 10.17 15.41 1.30
N ASN A 89 8.97 15.62 1.86
CA ASN A 89 8.78 16.38 3.09
C ASN A 89 9.42 15.69 4.29
N SER A 90 9.34 14.35 4.38
CA SER A 90 9.99 13.60 5.46
C SER A 90 11.51 13.64 5.32
N GLN A 91 12.05 13.64 4.11
CA GLN A 91 13.50 13.79 3.87
C GLN A 91 13.99 15.19 4.24
N LYS A 92 13.23 16.25 3.90
CA LYS A 92 13.53 17.62 4.33
C LYS A 92 13.52 17.77 5.86
N ARG A 93 12.57 17.12 6.54
CA ARG A 93 12.51 17.07 8.02
C ARG A 93 13.55 16.15 8.64
N GLY A 94 13.98 15.10 7.94
CA GLY A 94 15.07 14.22 8.37
C GLY A 94 16.45 14.89 8.30
N ASN A 95 16.57 15.97 7.53
CA ASN A 95 17.76 16.82 7.50
C ASN A 95 17.73 17.97 8.52
N SER A 96 16.64 18.13 9.28
CA SER A 96 16.60 19.05 10.41
C SER A 96 16.99 18.30 11.69
N ASN A 97 18.30 18.26 11.94
CA ASN A 97 18.93 18.06 13.26
C ASN A 97 18.60 19.21 14.25
N GLU A 98 17.45 19.86 14.09
CA GLU A 98 17.13 21.17 14.64
C GLU A 98 15.83 21.15 15.45
N PHE A 99 14.94 20.18 15.22
CA PHE A 99 13.73 20.02 16.03
C PHE A 99 14.01 19.38 17.40
N SER A 100 15.00 18.48 17.49
CA SER A 100 15.44 17.87 18.75
C SER A 100 16.27 18.81 19.64
N LYS A 101 16.82 19.90 19.09
CA LYS A 101 17.52 20.94 19.88
C LYS A 101 16.56 22.00 20.44
N ASN A 102 15.44 22.27 19.76
CA ASN A 102 14.52 23.33 20.15
C ASN A 102 13.43 22.92 21.15
N PHE A 103 13.23 21.63 21.41
CA PHE A 103 12.32 21.18 22.47
C PHE A 103 12.99 21.11 23.86
N ALA A 104 14.32 20.92 23.90
CA ALA A 104 15.09 20.85 25.15
C ALA A 104 15.43 22.24 25.74
N SER A 105 15.49 23.29 24.91
CA SER A 105 15.74 24.67 25.38
C SER A 105 14.48 25.40 25.87
N ALA A 106 13.29 24.91 25.51
CA ALA A 106 12.01 25.52 25.90
C ALA A 106 11.45 25.01 27.24
N GLN A 107 12.05 23.97 27.84
CA GLN A 107 11.66 23.44 29.16
C GLN A 107 12.55 23.92 30.32
N TYR A 108 13.54 24.80 30.06
CA TYR A 108 14.47 25.31 31.07
C TYR A 108 14.62 26.84 31.06
N GLN A 109 13.56 27.57 30.68
CA GLN A 109 13.47 29.00 30.99
C GLN A 109 12.10 29.33 31.56
N LYS A 110 12.14 29.59 32.88
CA LYS A 110 11.10 29.96 33.84
C LYS A 110 10.35 28.81 34.48
#